data_AF-A0A8B6H835-F1
#
_entry.id   AF-A0A8B6H835-F1
#
_cell.length_a   1.000
_cell.length_b   1.000
_cell.length_c   1.000
_cell.angle_alpha   90.00
_cell.angle_beta   90.00
_cell.angle_gamma   90.00
#
_symmetry.space_group_name_H-M   'P 1'
#
loop_
_entity.id
_entity.type
_entity.pdbx_description
1 polymer ?
#
loop_
_entity_poly.entity_id
_entity_poly.type
_entity_poly.pdbx_seq_one_letter_code
_entity_poly.pdbx_strand_id
1 'polypeptide(L)'
;MTYDMFLDDVLQMNDENYIKAIRSNLSGPKVFLKRKPSEVRVNGYMKTVLIAWQANHDLQFVLDAFACAVYIVSYISKSQKGMSALLDQAAKEARQGNLDLKHQVRHIGNYFSNSVETSAQEATYLTLQMPLTKATRQVVFINTSPQHKRTFPPQAIISPRKTRPRLY
;
A
#
# COMPACT_ATOMS: atom_id res chain seq x y z
N MET A 1 35.03 8.58 15.99
CA MET A 1 34.17 9.34 16.91
C MET A 1 33.41 8.35 17.78
N THR A 2 33.66 8.38 19.09
CA THR A 2 32.92 7.57 20.07
C THR A 2 31.56 8.22 20.37
N TYR A 3 30.73 7.54 21.15
CA TYR A 3 29.43 8.08 21.55
C TYR A 3 29.57 9.33 22.41
N ASP A 4 30.46 9.30 23.40
CA ASP A 4 30.69 10.42 24.31
C ASP A 4 31.22 11.66 23.57
N MET A 5 32.20 11.46 22.68
CA MET A 5 32.69 12.54 21.80
C MET A 5 31.59 13.12 20.91
N PHE A 6 30.64 12.31 20.46
CA PHE A 6 29.52 12.81 19.67
C PHE A 6 28.55 13.65 20.51
N LEU A 7 28.27 13.23 21.74
CA LEU A 7 27.43 13.99 22.66
C LEU A 7 28.07 15.33 23.04
N ASP A 8 29.36 15.32 23.36
CA ASP A 8 30.07 16.50 23.85
C ASP A 8 30.48 17.45 22.71
N ASP A 9 31.17 16.94 21.68
CA ASP A 9 31.79 17.79 20.64
C ASP A 9 30.79 18.24 19.57
N VAL A 10 29.76 17.44 19.30
CA VAL A 10 28.81 17.69 18.18
C VAL A 10 27.47 18.20 18.68
N LEU A 11 26.86 17.51 19.64
CA LEU A 11 25.50 17.84 20.11
C LEU A 11 25.49 18.78 21.30
N GLN A 12 26.61 18.91 22.03
CA GLN A 12 26.75 19.71 23.25
C GLN A 12 25.62 19.43 24.26
N MET A 13 25.30 18.16 24.49
CA MET A 13 24.24 17.75 25.41
C MET A 13 24.58 16.45 26.13
N ASN A 14 24.03 16.28 27.33
CA ASN A 14 24.18 15.03 28.08
C ASN A 14 23.30 13.89 27.53
N ASP A 15 23.64 12.66 27.90
CA ASP A 15 22.94 11.44 27.47
C ASP A 15 21.43 11.49 27.78
N GLU A 16 21.05 11.95 28.97
CA GLU A 16 19.64 12.03 29.36
C GLU A 16 18.81 12.93 28.44
N ASN A 17 19.33 14.12 28.12
CA ASN A 17 18.66 15.05 27.21
C ASN A 17 18.61 14.51 25.78
N TYR A 18 19.67 13.82 25.34
CA TYR A 18 19.70 13.15 24.05
C TYR A 18 18.61 12.08 23.95
N ILE A 19 18.51 11.19 24.94
CA ILE A 19 17.49 10.14 24.99
C ILE A 19 16.09 10.75 25.08
N LYS A 20 15.90 11.82 25.85
CA LYS A 20 14.62 12.54 25.96
C LYS A 20 14.20 13.16 24.62
N ALA A 21 15.13 13.76 23.89
CA ALA A 21 14.89 14.34 22.56
C ALA A 21 14.56 13.28 21.49
N ILE A 22 15.17 12.09 21.57
CA ILE A 22 14.77 10.97 20.71
C ILE A 22 13.34 10.55 21.03
N ARG A 23 13.03 10.35 22.33
CA ARG A 23 11.71 9.88 22.78
C ARG A 23 10.58 10.85 22.43
N SER A 24 10.81 12.15 22.47
CA SER A 24 9.78 13.15 22.12
C SER A 24 9.31 13.07 20.67
N ASN A 25 10.11 12.47 19.78
CA ASN A 25 9.77 12.32 18.36
C ASN A 25 9.15 10.95 18.00
N LEU A 26 8.93 10.07 18.99
CA LEU A 26 8.37 8.74 18.74
C LEU A 26 6.85 8.74 18.97
N SER A 27 6.10 8.40 17.93
CA SER A 27 4.65 8.18 18.01
C SER A 27 4.26 6.75 18.40
N GLY A 28 5.23 5.85 18.52
CA GLY A 28 5.01 4.45 18.86
C GLY A 28 6.31 3.68 19.10
N PRO A 29 6.23 2.38 19.43
CA PRO A 29 7.40 1.53 19.63
C PRO A 29 8.33 1.55 18.42
N LYS A 30 9.63 1.72 18.66
CA LYS A 30 10.66 1.71 17.61
C LYS A 30 11.90 0.98 18.10
N VAL A 31 12.42 0.09 17.26
CA VAL A 31 13.67 -0.61 17.53
C VAL A 31 14.82 0.16 16.87
N PHE A 32 15.78 0.56 17.69
CA PHE A 32 17.04 1.12 17.22
C PHE A 32 18.13 0.06 17.31
N LEU A 33 18.75 -0.25 16.19
CA LEU A 33 19.88 -1.17 16.16
C LEU A 33 21.13 -0.46 16.67
N LYS A 34 21.96 -1.16 17.43
CA LYS A 34 23.28 -0.65 17.84
C LYS A 34 24.12 -0.38 16.60
N ARG A 35 24.63 0.84 16.47
CA ARG A 35 25.44 1.31 15.33
C ARG A 35 26.55 2.22 15.80
N LYS A 36 27.63 2.26 15.02
CA LYS A 36 28.66 3.31 15.15
C LYS A 36 28.19 4.58 14.44
N PRO A 37 28.65 5.78 14.84
CA PRO A 37 28.33 7.02 14.13
C PRO A 37 28.66 6.98 12.63
N SER A 38 29.72 6.25 12.24
CA SER A 38 30.12 6.05 10.85
C SER A 38 29.13 5.21 10.02
N GLU A 39 28.21 4.48 10.67
CA GLU A 39 27.28 3.54 10.03
C GLU A 39 25.89 4.17 9.83
N VAL A 40 25.74 5.48 9.99
CA VAL A 40 24.45 6.18 9.91
C VAL A 40 23.74 5.98 8.56
N ARG A 41 24.52 5.81 7.47
CA ARG A 41 24.01 5.61 6.11
C ARG A 41 23.91 4.14 5.69
N VAL A 42 24.18 3.20 6.59
CA VAL A 42 24.10 1.75 6.32
C VAL A 42 22.68 1.28 6.64
N ASN A 43 21.99 0.63 5.71
CA ASN A 43 20.64 0.11 5.96
C ASN A 43 20.66 -1.05 6.96
N GLY A 44 19.49 -1.42 7.50
CA GLY A 44 19.38 -2.65 8.29
C GLY A 44 19.62 -3.86 7.38
N TYR A 45 20.58 -4.72 7.71
CA TYR A 45 20.89 -5.90 6.90
C TYR A 45 21.13 -7.13 7.75
N MET A 46 20.93 -8.31 7.16
CA MET A 46 21.27 -9.59 7.75
C MET A 46 22.55 -10.11 7.08
N LYS A 47 23.62 -10.30 7.86
CA LYS A 47 24.95 -10.67 7.35
C LYS A 47 24.92 -11.92 6.46
N THR A 48 24.23 -12.97 6.89
CA THR A 48 24.11 -14.23 6.13
C THR A 48 23.44 -14.01 4.77
N VAL A 49 22.35 -13.23 4.73
CA VAL A 49 21.63 -12.92 3.49
C VAL A 49 22.49 -12.03 2.60
N LEU A 50 23.22 -11.07 3.17
CA LEU A 50 24.13 -10.22 2.39
C LEU A 50 25.23 -11.04 1.69
N ILE A 51 25.81 -12.03 2.37
CA ILE A 51 26.84 -12.90 1.77
C ILE A 51 26.23 -13.78 0.66
N ALA A 52 25.03 -14.32 0.88
CA ALA A 52 24.38 -15.21 -0.08
C ALA A 52 23.80 -14.48 -1.30
N TRP A 53 23.15 -13.34 -1.10
CA TRP A 53 22.44 -12.59 -2.13
C TRP A 53 23.34 -11.54 -2.81
N GLN A 54 24.30 -10.96 -2.07
CA GLN A 54 25.21 -9.91 -2.56
C GLN A 54 24.49 -8.65 -3.11
N ALA A 55 23.36 -8.26 -2.53
CA ALA A 55 22.69 -6.99 -2.84
C ALA A 55 22.33 -6.20 -1.58
N ASN A 56 21.97 -4.93 -1.79
CA ASN A 56 21.50 -4.07 -0.71
C ASN A 56 20.15 -4.57 -0.17
N HIS A 57 20.06 -4.67 1.15
CA HIS A 57 18.83 -5.01 1.86
C HIS A 57 18.47 -3.88 2.83
N ASP A 58 17.18 -3.67 3.02
CA ASP A 58 16.66 -2.77 4.04
C ASP A 58 15.65 -3.53 4.90
N LEU A 59 16.16 -4.12 5.98
CA LEU A 59 15.43 -4.99 6.89
C LEU A 59 15.09 -4.25 8.19
N GLN A 60 13.82 -4.32 8.57
CA GLN A 60 13.31 -3.73 9.80
C GLN A 60 12.35 -4.70 10.50
N PHE A 61 12.35 -4.67 11.84
CA PHE A 61 11.38 -5.42 12.64
C PHE A 61 9.96 -4.87 12.43
N VAL A 62 9.00 -5.79 12.24
CA VAL A 62 7.58 -5.45 12.22
C VAL A 62 7.07 -5.40 13.67
N LEU A 63 6.75 -4.20 14.14
CA LEU A 63 6.23 -3.96 15.49
C LEU A 63 4.70 -3.81 15.52
N ASP A 64 4.09 -3.59 14.36
CA ASP A 64 2.65 -3.47 14.16
C ASP A 64 2.26 -4.08 12.81
N ALA A 65 1.38 -5.09 12.84
CA ALA A 65 0.89 -5.77 11.65
C ALA A 65 0.04 -4.85 10.75
N PHE A 66 -0.70 -3.91 11.33
CA PHE A 66 -1.47 -2.94 10.57
C PHE A 66 -0.56 -1.96 9.84
N ALA A 67 0.44 -1.39 10.53
CA ALA A 67 1.45 -0.54 9.89
C ALA A 67 2.18 -1.27 8.74
N CYS A 68 2.47 -2.56 8.90
CA CYS A 68 3.05 -3.38 7.83
C CYS A 68 2.11 -3.50 6.62
N ALA A 69 0.83 -3.80 6.84
CA ALA A 69 -0.16 -3.85 5.76
C ALA A 69 -0.30 -2.50 5.03
N VAL A 70 -0.38 -1.40 5.79
CA VAL A 70 -0.44 -0.03 5.24
C VAL A 70 0.82 0.28 4.42
N TYR A 71 1.99 -0.13 4.88
CA TYR A 71 3.24 0.06 4.15
C TYR A 71 3.24 -0.70 2.81
N ILE A 72 2.84 -1.97 2.82
CA ILE A 72 2.73 -2.80 1.60
C ILE A 72 1.79 -2.15 0.60
N VAL A 73 0.58 -1.75 1.05
CA VAL A 73 -0.40 -1.06 0.20
C VAL A 73 0.19 0.22 -0.38
N SER A 74 0.83 1.04 0.46
CA SER A 74 1.45 2.31 0.04
C SER A 74 2.57 2.12 -0.99
N TYR A 75 3.26 0.98 -0.95
CA TYR A 75 4.34 0.66 -1.88
C TYR A 75 3.79 0.15 -3.21
N ILE A 76 2.82 -0.77 -3.18
CA ILE A 76 2.13 -1.26 -4.37
C ILE A 76 1.45 -0.09 -5.10
N SER A 77 0.83 0.82 -4.35
CA SER A 77 0.17 2.00 -4.91
C SER A 77 1.12 3.17 -5.20
N LYS A 78 2.45 2.99 -5.08
CA LYS A 78 3.42 4.08 -5.21
C LYS A 78 3.43 4.71 -6.60
N SER A 79 3.39 3.89 -7.66
CA SER A 79 3.29 4.35 -9.05
C SER A 79 1.96 5.05 -9.34
N GLN A 80 0.93 4.74 -8.56
CA GLN A 80 -0.41 5.31 -8.70
C GLN A 80 -0.61 6.58 -7.86
N LYS A 81 0.43 7.05 -7.14
CA LYS A 81 0.37 8.31 -6.39
C LYS A 81 0.18 9.47 -7.36
N GLY A 82 -0.99 10.08 -7.33
CA GLY A 82 -1.38 11.17 -8.25
C GLY A 82 -2.63 10.84 -9.08
N MET A 83 -2.99 9.56 -9.21
CA MET A 83 -4.20 9.12 -9.91
C MET A 83 -5.49 9.60 -9.23
N SER A 84 -5.43 9.93 -7.94
CA SER A 84 -6.58 10.43 -7.19
C SER A 84 -7.14 11.73 -7.76
N ALA A 85 -6.27 12.66 -8.19
CA ALA A 85 -6.72 13.93 -8.77
C ALA A 85 -7.39 13.71 -10.14
N LEU A 86 -6.82 12.80 -10.95
CA LEU A 86 -7.37 12.41 -12.25
C LEU A 86 -8.75 11.75 -12.10
N LEU A 87 -8.90 10.84 -11.14
CA LEU A 87 -10.17 10.19 -10.84
C LEU A 87 -11.22 11.16 -10.29
N ASP A 88 -10.82 12.10 -9.42
CA ASP A 88 -11.72 13.12 -8.90
C ASP A 88 -12.23 14.05 -10.00
N GLN A 89 -11.36 14.44 -10.94
CA GLN A 89 -11.73 15.22 -12.12
C GLN A 89 -12.69 14.45 -13.03
N ALA A 90 -12.38 13.20 -13.37
CA ALA A 90 -13.26 12.35 -14.19
C ALA A 90 -14.64 12.14 -13.52
N ALA A 91 -14.68 12.03 -12.19
CA ALA A 91 -15.92 11.93 -11.44
C ALA A 91 -16.74 13.23 -11.47
N LYS A 92 -16.10 14.40 -11.41
CA LYS A 92 -16.79 15.70 -11.56
C LYS A 92 -17.36 15.87 -12.96
N GLU A 93 -16.60 15.55 -14.01
CA GLU A 93 -17.05 15.59 -15.40
C GLU A 93 -18.24 14.66 -15.64
N ALA A 94 -18.16 13.42 -15.12
CA ALA A 94 -19.25 12.46 -15.23
C ALA A 94 -20.55 12.95 -14.57
N ARG A 95 -20.46 13.72 -13.48
CA ARG A 95 -21.64 14.31 -12.78
C ARG A 95 -22.19 15.56 -13.45
N GLN A 96 -21.33 16.33 -14.14
CA GLN A 96 -21.73 17.53 -14.87
C GLN A 96 -22.43 17.19 -16.18
N GLY A 97 -22.06 16.06 -16.79
CA GLY A 97 -22.80 15.50 -17.91
C GLY A 97 -24.17 15.00 -17.47
N ASN A 98 -25.22 15.31 -18.24
CA ASN A 98 -26.56 14.74 -18.08
C ASN A 98 -26.59 13.27 -18.59
N LEU A 99 -25.57 12.50 -18.22
CA LEU A 99 -25.30 11.14 -18.66
C LEU A 99 -25.99 10.17 -17.71
N ASP A 100 -26.58 9.11 -18.27
CA ASP A 100 -27.08 7.98 -17.49
C ASP A 100 -25.95 7.34 -16.65
N LEU A 101 -26.29 6.76 -15.50
CA LEU A 101 -25.34 6.22 -14.52
C LEU A 101 -24.36 5.22 -15.15
N LYS A 102 -24.82 4.40 -16.10
CA LYS A 102 -23.97 3.46 -16.81
C LYS A 102 -22.89 4.15 -17.65
N HIS A 103 -23.24 5.28 -18.27
CA HIS A 103 -22.31 6.08 -19.06
C HIS A 103 -21.32 6.82 -18.16
N GLN A 104 -21.76 7.30 -16.99
CA GLN A 104 -20.87 7.90 -15.98
C GLN A 104 -19.80 6.92 -15.51
N VAL A 105 -20.19 5.69 -15.15
CA VAL A 105 -19.25 4.64 -14.73
C VAL A 105 -18.28 4.29 -15.87
N ARG A 106 -18.76 4.21 -17.11
CA ARG A 106 -17.92 3.94 -18.28
C ARG A 106 -16.93 5.08 -18.54
N HIS A 107 -17.35 6.34 -18.40
CA HIS A 107 -16.48 7.52 -18.55
C HIS A 107 -15.31 7.46 -17.58
N ILE A 108 -15.61 7.27 -16.29
CA ILE A 108 -14.60 7.17 -15.23
C ILE A 108 -13.66 5.98 -15.48
N GLY A 109 -14.22 4.81 -15.82
CA GLY A 109 -13.45 3.59 -16.09
C GLY A 109 -12.51 3.72 -17.29
N ASN A 110 -12.97 4.35 -18.37
CA ASN A 110 -12.14 4.63 -19.55
C ASN A 110 -11.01 5.61 -19.21
N TYR A 111 -11.33 6.69 -18.49
CA TYR A 111 -10.32 7.68 -18.10
C TYR A 111 -9.24 7.05 -17.20
N PHE A 112 -9.64 6.22 -16.24
CA PHE A 112 -8.71 5.46 -15.41
C PHE A 112 -7.84 4.51 -16.24
N SER A 113 -8.45 3.68 -17.10
CA SER A 113 -7.73 2.67 -17.88
C SER A 113 -6.72 3.28 -18.86
N ASN A 114 -6.99 4.47 -19.38
CA ASN A 114 -6.08 5.20 -20.27
C ASN A 114 -4.98 5.96 -19.53
N SER A 115 -5.16 6.23 -18.23
CA SER A 115 -4.23 7.03 -17.44
C SER A 115 -3.30 6.19 -16.56
N VAL A 116 -3.68 4.95 -16.25
CA VAL A 116 -2.87 4.05 -15.41
C VAL A 116 -1.86 3.28 -16.26
N GLU A 117 -0.59 3.34 -15.85
CA GLU A 117 0.44 2.43 -16.35
C GLU A 117 0.09 0.99 -15.94
N THR A 118 -0.13 0.14 -16.95
CA THR A 118 -0.52 -1.25 -16.78
C THR A 118 0.54 -2.14 -17.41
N SER A 119 1.02 -3.15 -16.67
CA SER A 119 1.99 -4.11 -17.23
C SER A 119 1.38 -4.93 -18.37
N ALA A 120 2.21 -5.46 -19.27
CA ALA A 120 1.73 -6.31 -20.37
C ALA A 120 0.96 -7.54 -19.86
N GLN A 121 1.38 -8.09 -18.73
CA GLN A 121 0.73 -9.23 -18.08
C GLN A 121 -0.65 -8.85 -17.54
N GLU A 122 -0.78 -7.74 -16.82
CA GLU A 122 -2.07 -7.25 -16.32
C GLU A 122 -3.01 -6.89 -17.46
N ALA A 123 -2.51 -6.23 -18.52
CA ALA A 123 -3.30 -5.91 -19.70
C ALA A 123 -3.83 -7.18 -20.38
N THR A 124 -3.00 -8.21 -20.53
CA THR A 124 -3.42 -9.52 -21.07
C THR A 124 -4.53 -10.14 -20.23
N TYR A 125 -4.39 -10.12 -18.89
CA TYR A 125 -5.41 -10.63 -17.99
C TYR A 125 -6.74 -9.86 -18.12
N LEU A 126 -6.68 -8.53 -18.22
CA LEU A 126 -7.86 -7.69 -18.40
C LEU A 126 -8.55 -7.95 -19.75
N THR A 127 -7.79 -7.99 -20.85
CA THR A 127 -8.31 -8.24 -22.21
C THR A 127 -8.95 -9.62 -22.33
N LEU A 128 -8.32 -10.65 -21.75
CA LEU A 128 -8.84 -12.02 -21.76
C LEU A 128 -9.92 -12.26 -20.69
N GLN A 129 -10.27 -11.23 -19.91
CA GLN A 129 -11.23 -11.32 -18.80
C GLN A 129 -10.86 -12.41 -17.79
N MET A 130 -9.56 -12.61 -17.59
CA MET A 130 -9.02 -13.54 -16.62
C MET A 130 -9.15 -12.96 -15.20
N PRO A 131 -9.34 -13.81 -14.18
CA PRO A 131 -9.39 -13.35 -12.81
C PRO A 131 -8.02 -12.79 -12.38
N LEU A 132 -7.98 -11.50 -12.03
CA LEU A 132 -6.78 -10.83 -11.50
C LEU A 132 -6.37 -11.33 -10.12
N THR A 133 -7.32 -11.91 -9.37
CA THR A 133 -7.06 -12.48 -8.05
C THR A 133 -7.71 -13.86 -7.94
N LYS A 134 -7.07 -14.74 -7.17
CA LYS A 134 -7.62 -16.02 -6.76
C LYS A 134 -7.69 -16.03 -5.24
N ALA A 135 -8.84 -16.39 -4.70
CA ALA A 135 -9.04 -16.56 -3.27
C ALA A 135 -9.45 -18.00 -2.97
N THR A 136 -8.93 -18.57 -1.90
CA THR A 136 -9.32 -19.89 -1.41
C THR A 136 -10.63 -19.85 -0.62
N ARG A 137 -11.05 -18.65 -0.18
CA ARG A 137 -12.26 -18.41 0.60
C ARG A 137 -13.25 -17.57 -0.20
N GLN A 138 -14.53 -17.92 -0.12
CA GLN A 138 -15.62 -17.13 -0.67
C GLN A 138 -15.90 -15.93 0.25
N VAL A 139 -16.14 -14.77 -0.36
CA VAL A 139 -16.62 -13.57 0.35
C VAL A 139 -18.11 -13.44 0.09
N VAL A 140 -18.91 -13.40 1.16
CA VAL A 140 -20.36 -13.19 1.10
C VAL A 140 -20.69 -11.85 1.70
N PHE A 141 -21.36 -10.99 0.94
CA PHE A 141 -21.85 -9.73 1.46
C PHE A 141 -23.09 -9.96 2.33
N ILE A 142 -23.02 -9.54 3.60
CA ILE A 142 -24.14 -9.58 4.52
C ILE A 142 -24.59 -8.13 4.75
N ASN A 143 -25.78 -7.78 4.26
CA ASN A 143 -26.31 -6.42 4.43
C ASN A 143 -26.83 -6.23 5.87
N THR A 144 -26.05 -5.52 6.69
CA THR A 144 -26.39 -5.19 8.08
C THR A 144 -27.17 -3.88 8.25
N SER A 145 -27.53 -3.20 7.14
CA SER A 145 -28.30 -1.95 7.22
C SER A 145 -29.73 -2.18 7.76
N PRO A 146 -30.34 -1.14 8.38
CA PRO A 146 -31.75 -1.18 8.78
C PRO A 146 -32.65 -1.59 7.62
N GLN A 147 -33.71 -2.35 7.89
CA GLN A 147 -34.56 -2.98 6.86
C GLN A 147 -35.04 -2.01 5.77
N HIS A 148 -35.39 -0.78 6.14
CA HIS A 148 -35.86 0.28 5.23
C HIS A 148 -34.75 0.92 4.37
N LYS A 149 -33.46 0.65 4.65
CA LYS A 149 -32.30 1.15 3.91
C LYS A 149 -31.53 0.04 3.19
N ARG A 150 -31.99 -1.21 3.26
CA ARG A 150 -31.32 -2.33 2.59
C ARG A 150 -31.48 -2.19 1.09
N THR A 151 -30.43 -1.69 0.44
CA THR A 151 -30.28 -1.81 -1.01
C THR A 151 -29.81 -3.23 -1.33
N PHE A 152 -30.44 -3.85 -2.34
CA PHE A 152 -29.96 -5.11 -2.87
C PHE A 152 -28.65 -4.84 -3.63
N PRO A 153 -27.54 -5.52 -3.32
CA PRO A 153 -26.38 -5.50 -4.19
C PRO A 153 -26.80 -5.95 -5.60
N PRO A 154 -26.20 -5.41 -6.67
CA PRO A 154 -26.38 -5.97 -8.00
C PRO A 154 -26.18 -7.50 -7.93
N GLN A 155 -27.09 -8.29 -8.51
CA GLN A 155 -27.07 -9.76 -8.45
C GLN A 155 -25.71 -10.36 -8.87
N ALA A 156 -24.92 -9.64 -9.64
CA ALA A 156 -23.54 -9.95 -10.01
C ALA A 156 -22.56 -10.12 -8.82
N ILE A 157 -22.88 -9.59 -7.63
CA ILE A 157 -22.07 -9.72 -6.41
C ILE A 157 -22.47 -10.96 -5.59
N ILE A 158 -23.72 -11.40 -5.70
CA ILE A 158 -24.30 -12.48 -4.88
C ILE A 158 -24.25 -13.82 -5.62
N SER A 159 -24.31 -13.81 -6.95
CA SER A 159 -24.14 -15.00 -7.77
C SER A 159 -22.69 -15.50 -7.65
N PRO A 160 -22.43 -16.76 -7.25
CA PRO A 160 -21.11 -17.34 -7.44
C PRO A 160 -20.76 -17.19 -8.92
N ARG A 161 -19.69 -16.45 -9.24
CA ARG A 161 -19.20 -16.34 -10.61
C ARG A 161 -19.09 -17.76 -11.14
N LYS A 162 -19.91 -18.13 -12.13
CA LYS A 162 -19.81 -19.42 -12.83
C LYS A 162 -18.34 -19.58 -13.20
N THR A 163 -17.65 -20.48 -12.52
CA THR A 163 -16.28 -20.84 -12.84
C THR A 163 -16.33 -21.36 -14.27
N ARG A 164 -15.79 -20.59 -15.23
CA ARG A 164 -15.57 -21.14 -16.57
C ARG A 164 -14.66 -22.37 -16.41
N PRO A 165 -14.90 -23.44 -17.17
CA PRO A 165 -14.09 -24.64 -17.09
C PRO A 165 -12.61 -24.27 -17.24
N ARG A 166 -11.76 -24.87 -16.39
CA ARG A 166 -10.32 -24.75 -16.49
C ARG A 166 -9.92 -25.23 -17.88
N LEU A 167 -9.53 -24.31 -18.76
CA LEU A 167 -8.73 -24.67 -19.92
C LEU A 167 -7.34 -24.96 -19.36
N TYR A 168 -6.98 -26.24 -19.37
CA TYR A 168 -5.62 -26.70 -19.20
C TYR A 168 -4.76 -26.21 -20.36
#